data_AF-A0A2K3KHV2-F1
#
_entry.id   AF-A0A2K3KHV2-F1
#
_cell.length_a   1.000
_cell.length_b   1.000
_cell.length_c   1.000
_cell.angle_alpha   90.00
_cell.angle_beta   90.00
_cell.angle_gamma   90.00
#
_symmetry.space_group_name_H-M   'P 1'
#
loop_
_entity.id
_entity.type
_entity.pdbx_description
1 polymer ?
#
loop_
_entity_poly.entity_id
_entity_poly.type
_entity_poly.pdbx_seq_one_letter_code
_entity_poly.pdbx_strand_id
1 'polypeptide(L)' 'MGKILDWAEWNYNSSVHTSTGISPFQAVYGRPPPSLPQYVAGCSKLEAVDTEFITRDLILAKLKAKLQKAQNTMKFYVD' A
#
# COMPACT_ATOMS: atom_id res chain seq x y z
N MET A 1 -5.92 -7.50 15.56
CA MET A 1 -6.69 -7.22 14.31
C MET A 1 -6.46 -5.81 13.74
N GLY A 2 -5.93 -4.81 14.48
CA GLY A 2 -5.76 -3.43 13.97
C GLY A 2 -4.68 -3.22 12.90
N LYS A 3 -3.46 -3.77 13.05
CA LYS A 3 -2.34 -3.51 12.14
C LYS A 3 -2.60 -3.78 10.65
N ILE A 4 -3.36 -4.83 10.33
CA ILE A 4 -3.69 -5.16 8.93
C ILE A 4 -4.65 -4.11 8.35
N LEU A 5 -5.60 -3.62 9.18
CA LEU A 5 -6.55 -2.60 8.78
C LEU A 5 -5.84 -1.28 8.47
N ASP A 6 -4.89 -0.87 9.32
CA ASP A 6 -4.13 0.36 9.13
C ASP A 6 -3.32 0.32 7.82
N TRP A 7 -2.69 -0.81 7.51
CA TRP A 7 -1.97 -0.98 6.24
C TRP A 7 -2.89 -1.07 5.02
N ALA A 8 -4.10 -1.63 5.18
CA ALA A 8 -5.11 -1.65 4.14
C ALA A 8 -5.62 -0.24 3.82
N GLU A 9 -5.92 0.56 4.86
CA GLU A 9 -6.33 1.95 4.73
C GLU A 9 -5.22 2.80 4.09
N TRP A 10 -3.98 2.67 4.58
CA TRP A 10 -2.85 3.36 3.98
C TRP A 10 -2.71 3.03 2.50
N ASN A 11 -2.74 1.73 2.14
CA ASN A 11 -2.62 1.28 0.76
C ASN A 11 -3.76 1.82 -0.11
N TYR A 12 -4.99 1.86 0.39
CA TYR A 12 -6.13 2.40 -0.34
C TYR A 12 -5.98 3.92 -0.58
N ASN A 13 -5.56 4.67 0.44
CA ASN A 13 -5.39 6.12 0.38
C ASN A 13 -4.20 6.54 -0.50
N SER A 14 -3.14 5.74 -0.56
CA SER A 14 -1.93 6.04 -1.33
C SER A 14 -1.94 5.53 -2.76
N SER A 15 -2.78 4.55 -3.10
CA SER A 15 -2.80 3.97 -4.44
C SER A 15 -3.59 4.84 -5.41
N VAL A 16 -3.11 4.91 -6.66
CA VAL A 16 -3.84 5.58 -7.74
C VAL A 16 -5.07 4.79 -8.12
N HIS A 17 -6.22 5.45 -8.21
CA HIS A 17 -7.47 4.82 -8.63
C HIS A 17 -7.67 5.01 -10.13
N THR A 18 -8.17 3.98 -10.80
CA THR A 18 -8.34 3.96 -12.27
C THR A 18 -9.37 4.99 -12.74
N SER A 19 -10.39 5.29 -11.94
CA SER A 19 -11.45 6.23 -12.28
C SER A 19 -11.02 7.70 -12.22
N THR A 20 -10.12 8.06 -11.30
CA THR A 20 -9.71 9.44 -11.04
C THR A 20 -8.31 9.76 -11.56
N GLY A 21 -7.48 8.75 -11.83
CA GLY A 21 -6.08 8.93 -12.24
C GLY A 21 -5.15 9.41 -11.12
N ILE A 22 -5.67 9.64 -9.91
CA ILE A 22 -4.93 10.09 -8.73
C ILE A 22 -5.31 9.24 -7.49
N SER A 23 -4.52 9.31 -6.43
CA SER A 23 -4.88 8.65 -5.16
C SER A 23 -5.91 9.47 -4.35
N PRO A 24 -6.71 8.83 -3.47
CA PRO A 24 -7.58 9.57 -2.55
C PRO A 24 -6.82 10.61 -1.71
N PHE A 25 -5.61 10.28 -1.25
CA PHE A 25 -4.75 11.22 -0.55
C PHE A 25 -4.41 12.45 -1.42
N GLN A 26 -4.05 12.24 -2.69
CA GLN A 26 -3.79 13.33 -3.63
C GLN A 26 -5.03 14.19 -3.87
N ALA A 27 -6.20 13.57 -4.00
CA ALA A 27 -7.45 14.29 -4.20
C ALA A 27 -7.79 15.21 -3.01
N VAL A 28 -7.51 14.75 -1.78
CA VAL A 28 -7.81 15.51 -0.55
C VAL A 28 -6.75 16.59 -0.28
N TYR A 29 -5.47 16.29 -0.46
CA TYR A 29 -4.37 17.15 0.00
C TYR A 29 -3.63 17.88 -1.13
N GLY A 30 -3.95 17.62 -2.39
CA GLY A 30 -3.31 18.25 -3.55
C GLY A 30 -1.84 17.88 -3.76
N ARG A 31 -1.33 16.85 -3.08
CA ARG A 31 0.09 16.42 -3.14
C ARG A 31 0.20 14.90 -3.12
N PRO A 32 1.28 14.30 -3.67
CA PRO A 32 1.48 12.85 -3.62
C PRO A 32 1.51 12.31 -2.19
N PRO A 33 1.06 11.06 -1.98
CA PRO A 33 1.18 10.41 -0.68
C PRO A 33 2.67 10.26 -0.31
N PRO A 34 3.01 10.34 0.99
CA PRO A 34 4.38 10.15 1.43
C PRO A 34 4.87 8.74 1.08
N SER A 35 6.12 8.65 0.61
CA SER A 35 6.77 7.37 0.33
C SER A 35 7.08 6.62 1.62
N LEU A 36 6.74 5.33 1.67
CA LEU A 36 7.23 4.47 2.75
C LEU A 36 8.70 4.10 2.49
N PRO A 37 9.59 4.30 3.48
CA PRO A 37 10.98 3.89 3.34
C PRO A 37 11.06 2.36 3.23
N GLN A 38 11.86 1.89 2.28
CA GLN A 38 12.17 0.47 2.15
C GLN A 38 12.93 0.01 3.39
N TYR A 39 12.48 -1.10 3.97
CA TYR A 39 13.19 -1.73 5.06
C TYR A 39 14.16 -2.79 4.54
N VAL A 40 15.34 -2.87 5.15
CA VAL A 40 16.34 -3.91 4.90
C VAL A 40 16.43 -4.75 6.16
N ALA A 41 16.15 -6.06 6.03
CA ALA A 41 16.19 -7.00 7.14
C ALA A 41 17.57 -6.99 7.82
N GLY A 42 17.58 -7.03 9.15
CA GLY A 42 18.79 -6.97 9.97
C GLY A 42 19.33 -5.56 10.25
N CYS A 43 18.70 -4.49 9.75
CA CYS A 43 19.10 -3.12 10.09
C CYS A 43 18.68 -2.68 11.50
N SER A 44 17.67 -3.32 12.09
CA SER A 44 17.26 -3.05 13.47
C SER A 44 18.07 -3.86 14.47
N LYS A 45 18.51 -3.21 15.56
CA LYS A 45 19.12 -3.88 16.72
C LYS A 45 18.11 -4.69 17.55
N LEU A 46 16.82 -4.45 17.35
CA LEU A 46 15.73 -5.13 18.03
C LEU A 46 14.99 -6.04 17.05
N GLU A 47 14.99 -7.34 17.33
CA GLU A 47 14.35 -8.38 16.52
C GLU A 47 12.85 -8.12 16.30
N ALA A 48 12.17 -7.64 17.34
CA ALA A 48 10.75 -7.32 17.27
C ALA A 48 10.45 -6.23 16.22
N VAL A 49 11.34 -5.25 16.08
CA VAL A 49 11.22 -4.17 15.09
C VAL A 49 11.53 -4.70 13.69
N ASP A 50 12.52 -5.60 13.57
CA ASP A 50 12.86 -6.26 12.30
C ASP A 50 11.67 -7.07 11.77
N THR A 51 11.08 -7.88 12.64
CA THR A 51 9.90 -8.70 12.35
C THR A 51 8.70 -7.85 11.95
N GLU A 52 8.48 -6.72 12.63
CA GLU A 52 7.39 -5.81 12.33
C GLU A 52 7.51 -5.20 10.93
N PHE A 53 8.69 -4.71 10.56
CA PHE A 53 8.89 -4.11 9.25
C PHE A 53 8.82 -5.13 8.12
N ILE A 54 9.34 -6.35 8.33
CA ILE A 54 9.17 -7.45 7.39
C ILE A 54 7.67 -7.78 7.22
N THR A 55 6.92 -7.86 8.32
CA THR A 55 5.48 -8.15 8.30
C THR A 55 4.69 -7.07 7.55
N ARG A 56 5.00 -5.79 7.80
CA ARG A 56 4.45 -4.66 7.05
C ARG A 56 4.68 -4.83 5.55
N ASP A 57 5.92 -5.08 5.14
CA ASP A 57 6.28 -5.14 3.72
C ASP A 57 5.57 -6.30 3.01
N LEU A 58 5.42 -7.45 3.69
CA LEU A 58 4.63 -8.58 3.20
C LEU A 58 3.14 -8.23 3.03
N ILE A 59 2.53 -7.54 4.01
CA ILE A 59 1.13 -7.11 3.93
C ILE A 59 0.93 -6.15 2.76
N LEU A 60 1.78 -5.14 2.63
CA LEU A 60 1.69 -4.14 1.57
C LEU A 60 1.90 -4.76 0.18
N ALA A 61 2.85 -5.69 0.03
CA ALA A 61 3.06 -6.39 -1.23
C ALA A 61 1.81 -7.17 -1.66
N LYS A 62 1.17 -7.87 -0.72
CA LYS A 62 -0.06 -8.62 -0.96
C LYS A 62 -1.22 -7.70 -1.36
N LEU A 63 -1.39 -6.56 -0.67
CA LEU A 63 -2.44 -5.58 -0.97
C LEU A 63 -2.25 -4.96 -2.36
N LYS A 64 -1.03 -4.56 -2.71
CA LYS A 64 -0.69 -4.02 -4.03
C LYS A 64 -1.00 -5.03 -5.14
N ALA A 65 -0.61 -6.28 -4.97
CA ALA A 65 -0.88 -7.33 -5.96
C ALA A 65 -2.39 -7.56 -6.16
N LYS A 66 -3.18 -7.55 -5.08
CA LYS A 66 -4.64 -7.67 -5.13
C LYS A 66 -5.29 -6.48 -5.83
N LEU A 67 -4.86 -5.26 -5.51
CA LEU A 67 -5.36 -4.05 -6.15
C LEU A 67 -5.05 -4.04 -7.64
N GLN A 68 -3.80 -4.36 -8.02
CA GLN A 68 -3.41 -4.44 -9.44
C GLN A 68 -4.26 -5.46 -10.20
N LYS A 69 -4.51 -6.64 -9.60
CA LYS A 69 -5.40 -7.64 -10.19
C LYS A 69 -6.81 -7.09 -10.39
N ALA A 70 -7.38 -6.41 -9.39
CA ALA A 70 -8.71 -5.83 -9.50
C ALA A 70 -8.79 -4.74 -10.59
N GLN A 71 -7.78 -3.86 -10.65
CA GLN A 71 -7.68 -2.83 -11.70
C GLN A 71 -7.58 -3.45 -13.10
N ASN A 72 -6.81 -4.53 -13.26
CA ASN A 72 -6.70 -5.24 -14.54
C ASN A 72 -8.03 -5.91 -14.94
N THR A 73 -8.74 -6.52 -13.98
CA THR A 73 -10.07 -7.09 -14.23
C THR A 73 -11.09 -6.01 -14.63
N MET A 74 -11.07 -4.84 -13.99
CA MET A 74 -11.96 -3.73 -14.37
C MET A 74 -11.67 -3.25 -15.79
N LYS A 75 -10.40 -3.09 -16.18
CA LYS A 75 -10.04 -2.71 -17.54
C LYS A 75 -10.58 -3.71 -18.57
N PHE A 76 -10.39 -5.02 -18.33
CA PHE A 76 -10.88 -6.07 -19.23
C PHE A 76 -12.40 -6.05 -19.45
N TYR A 77 -13.19 -5.58 -18.49
CA TYR A 77 -14.66 -5.54 -18.60
C TYR A 77 -15.18 -4.20 -19.15
N VAL A 78 -14.35 -3.17 -19.16
CA VAL A 78 -14.70 -1.83 -19.68
C VAL A 78 -14.26 -1.66 -21.14
N ASP A 79 -13.29 -2.48 -21.60
CA ASP A 79 -12.91 -2.62 -23.01
C ASP A 79 -13.93 -3.43 -23.83
#